data_AF-A0A840NXK1-F1
#
_entry.id   AF-A0A840NXK1-F1
#
_cell.length_a   1.000
_cell.length_b   1.000
_cell.length_c   1.000
_cell.angle_alpha   90.00
_cell.angle_beta   90.00
_cell.angle_gamma   90.00
#
_symmetry.space_group_name_H-M   'P 1'
#
loop_
_entity.id
_entity.type
_entity.pdbx_description
1 polymer ?
#
loop_
_entity_poly.entity_id
_entity_poly.type
_entity_poly.pdbx_seq_one_letter_code
_entity_poly.pdbx_strand_id
1 'polypeptide(L)' 'MQTKVTDNLLSNTPKELKKRREAVDAVISTYMLEDITLHPTTLKILEGYARGETSLEEFNTLMDNATL' A
#
# COMPACT_ATOMS: atom_id res chain seq x y z
N MET A 1 30.08 1.55 -14.32
CA MET A 1 29.46 1.26 -13.01
C MET A 1 28.08 0.72 -13.30
N GLN A 2 27.95 -0.60 -13.22
CA GLN A 2 26.83 -1.36 -13.78
C GLN A 2 25.95 -1.85 -12.63
N THR A 3 24.68 -1.45 -12.67
CA THR A 3 23.48 -2.14 -12.14
C THR A 3 23.57 -2.74 -10.73
N LYS A 4 23.21 -1.95 -9.71
CA LYS A 4 22.72 -2.45 -8.41
C LYS A 4 21.66 -1.49 -7.84
N VAL A 5 20.56 -1.30 -8.56
CA VAL A 5 19.34 -0.69 -7.99
C VAL A 5 18.28 -1.76 -7.72
N THR A 6 18.52 -3.01 -8.14
CA THR A 6 17.63 -4.16 -7.93
C THR A 6 17.79 -4.86 -6.58
N ASP A 7 18.74 -4.45 -5.72
CA ASP A 7 18.96 -5.08 -4.41
C ASP A 7 18.02 -4.55 -3.30
N ASN A 8 17.26 -3.46 -3.56
CA ASN A 8 16.29 -2.91 -2.60
C ASN A 8 14.83 -3.33 -2.85
N LEU A 9 14.59 -4.20 -3.84
CA LEU A 9 13.40 -5.05 -3.86
C LEU A 9 13.55 -6.11 -2.77
N LEU A 10 13.57 -5.68 -1.51
CA LEU A 10 13.46 -6.54 -0.35
C LEU A 10 12.25 -7.43 -0.61
N SER A 11 12.51 -8.71 -0.84
CA SER A 11 11.49 -9.73 -1.06
C SER A 11 10.53 -9.67 0.12
N ASN A 12 9.37 -9.01 -0.07
CA ASN A 12 8.37 -8.89 0.98
C ASN A 12 8.05 -10.30 1.46
N THR A 13 8.36 -10.59 2.72
CA THR A 13 8.09 -11.93 3.23
C THR A 13 6.57 -12.13 3.25
N PRO A 14 6.06 -13.37 3.08
CA PRO A 14 4.63 -13.64 3.20
C PRO A 14 4.02 -13.13 4.52
N LYS A 15 4.81 -13.15 5.60
CA LYS A 15 4.41 -12.60 6.91
C LYS A 15 4.23 -11.08 6.87
N GLU A 16 5.07 -10.37 6.14
CA GLU A 16 4.96 -8.93 5.98
C GLU A 16 3.76 -8.56 5.11
N LEU A 17 3.58 -9.23 3.97
CA LEU A 17 2.40 -9.02 3.11
C LEU A 17 1.10 -9.28 3.85
N LYS A 18 1.05 -10.31 4.70
CA LYS A 18 -0.10 -10.58 5.56
C LYS A 18 -0.40 -9.40 6.48
N LYS A 19 0.60 -8.83 7.15
CA LYS A 19 0.42 -7.65 8.02
C LYS A 19 -0.05 -6.42 7.24
N ARG A 20 0.47 -6.21 6.02
CA ARG A 20 0.02 -5.11 5.16
C ARG A 20 -1.44 -5.27 4.74
N ARG A 21 -1.85 -6.49 4.36
CA ARG A 21 -3.25 -6.82 4.07
C ARG A 21 -4.15 -6.54 5.27
N GLU A 22 -3.79 -7.05 6.45
CA GLU A 22 -4.54 -6.82 7.70
C GLU A 22 -4.69 -5.32 8.01
N ALA A 23 -3.64 -4.53 7.81
CA ALA A 23 -3.71 -3.08 8.02
C ALA A 23 -4.63 -2.38 7.01
N VAL A 24 -4.56 -2.73 5.73
CA VAL A 24 -5.43 -2.17 4.68
C VAL A 24 -6.90 -2.54 4.92
N ASP A 25 -7.17 -3.80 5.24
CA ASP A 25 -8.53 -4.26 5.53
C ASP A 25 -9.12 -3.56 6.76
N ALA A 26 -8.30 -3.31 7.80
CA ALA A 26 -8.70 -2.56 8.98
C ALA A 26 -9.04 -1.09 8.66
N VAL A 27 -8.25 -0.43 7.80
CA VAL A 27 -8.54 0.93 7.33
C VAL A 27 -9.87 0.95 6.59
N ILE A 28 -10.05 0.11 5.57
CA ILE A 28 -11.30 0.03 4.79
C ILE A 28 -12.50 -0.21 5.71
N SER A 29 -12.39 -1.19 6.61
CA SER A 29 -13.46 -1.53 7.55
C SER A 29 -13.81 -0.36 8.47
N THR A 30 -12.81 0.40 8.94
CA THR A 30 -13.04 1.56 9.82
C THR A 30 -13.87 2.63 9.13
N TYR A 31 -13.55 2.98 7.88
CA TYR A 31 -14.33 3.96 7.12
C TYR A 31 -15.72 3.42 6.74
N MET A 32 -15.83 2.14 6.38
CA MET A 32 -17.12 1.53 6.08
C MET A 32 -18.07 1.50 7.29
N LEU A 33 -17.56 1.36 8.51
CA LEU A 33 -18.38 1.45 9.74
C LEU A 33 -19.00 2.84 9.93
N GLU A 34 -18.38 3.87 9.36
CA GLU A 34 -18.90 5.24 9.36
C GLU A 34 -19.75 5.57 8.12
N ASP A 35 -20.11 4.56 7.31
CA ASP A 35 -20.79 4.71 6.02
C ASP A 35 -20.00 5.57 5.01
N ILE A 36 -18.68 5.63 5.18
CA ILE A 36 -17.76 6.35 4.30
C ILE A 36 -17.09 5.37 3.36
N THR A 37 -17.30 5.57 2.06
CA THR A 37 -16.58 4.84 1.01
C THR A 37 -15.33 5.62 0.62
N LEU A 38 -14.16 4.99 0.71
CA LEU A 38 -12.89 5.57 0.27
C LEU A 38 -12.89 5.83 -1.25
N HIS A 39 -12.25 6.92 -1.67
CA HIS A 39 -12.12 7.25 -3.09
C HIS A 39 -11.40 6.12 -3.86
N PRO A 40 -11.78 5.81 -5.12
CA PRO A 40 -11.16 4.74 -5.90
C PRO A 40 -9.64 4.86 -6.04
N THR A 41 -9.10 6.08 -6.14
CA THR A 41 -7.64 6.31 -6.17
C THR A 41 -6.98 5.80 -4.89
N THR A 42 -7.56 6.11 -3.73
CA THR A 42 -7.07 5.66 -2.42
C THR A 42 -7.09 4.13 -2.32
N LEU A 43 -8.18 3.50 -2.76
CA LEU A 43 -8.29 2.03 -2.76
C LEU A 43 -7.21 1.38 -3.64
N LYS A 44 -6.92 1.97 -4.81
CA LYS A 44 -5.87 1.47 -5.70
C LYS A 44 -4.48 1.53 -5.06
N ILE A 45 -4.17 2.64 -4.39
CA ILE A 45 -2.87 2.82 -3.72
C ILE A 45 -2.72 1.83 -2.55
N LEU A 46 -3.77 1.67 -1.73
CA LEU A 46 -3.81 0.70 -0.62
C LEU A 46 -3.61 -0.74 -1.12
N GLU A 47 -4.24 -1.12 -2.23
CA GLU A 47 -4.12 -2.47 -2.78
C GLU A 47 -2.71 -2.77 -3.28
N GLY A 48 -2.05 -1.81 -3.95
CA GLY A 48 -0.65 -1.94 -4.38
C GLY A 48 0.29 -2.15 -3.18
N TYR A 49 0.09 -1.40 -2.10
CA TYR A 49 0.87 -1.58 -0.87
C TYR A 49 0.63 -2.95 -0.22
N ALA A 50 -0.62 -3.41 -0.15
CA ALA A 50 -0.97 -4.72 0.42
C ALA A 50 -0.37 -5.90 -0.36
N ARG A 51 -0.25 -5.77 -1.68
CA ARG A 51 0.40 -6.76 -2.55
C ARG A 51 1.93 -6.71 -2.51
N GLY A 52 2.49 -5.68 -1.91
CA GLY A 52 3.93 -5.42 -1.92
C GLY A 52 4.44 -4.96 -3.28
N GLU A 53 3.56 -4.40 -4.12
CA GLU A 53 3.93 -3.74 -5.38
C GLU A 53 4.66 -2.41 -5.11
N THR A 54 4.43 -1.82 -3.93
CA THR A 54 5.11 -0.61 -3.47
C THR A 54 5.76 -0.80 -2.10
N SER A 55 6.84 -0.08 -1.86
CA SER A 55 7.38 0.15 -0.51
C SER A 55 6.45 1.07 0.30
N LEU A 56 6.72 1.20 1.61
CA LEU A 56 5.99 2.15 2.46
C LEU A 56 6.27 3.61 2.05
N GLU A 57 7.50 3.91 1.64
CA GLU A 57 7.89 5.25 1.19
C GLU A 57 7.19 5.65 -0.12
N GLU A 58 7.14 4.74 -1.09
CA GLU A 58 6.39 4.94 -2.33
C GLU A 58 4.89 5.03 -2.07
N PHE A 59 4.35 4.21 -1.17
CA PHE A 59 2.95 4.30 -0.73
C PHE A 59 2.64 5.70 -0.18
N ASN A 60 3.47 6.22 0.74
CA ASN A 60 3.28 7.56 1.32
C ASN A 60 3.35 8.63 0.23
N THR A 61 4.32 8.55 -0.67
CA THR A 61 4.47 9.50 -1.77
C THR A 61 3.27 9.49 -2.71
N LEU A 62 2.71 8.30 -3.02
CA LEU A 62 1.52 8.17 -3.85
C LEU A 62 0.28 8.74 -3.15
N MET A 63 0.14 8.52 -1.85
CA MET A 63 -0.95 9.08 -1.05
C MET A 63 -0.89 10.60 -0.98
N ASP A 64 0.29 11.17 -0.74
CA ASP A 64 0.49 12.63 -0.64
C ASP A 64 0.19 13.36 -1.96
N ASN A 65 0.43 12.70 -3.09
CA ASN A 65 0.23 13.26 -4.43
C ASN A 65 -1.08 12.78 -5.10
N ALA A 66 -1.93 12.04 -4.39
CA ALA A 66 -3.16 11.49 -4.95
C ALA A 66 -4.15 12.61 -5.33
N THR A 67 -4.69 12.54 -6.54
CA THR A 67 -5.85 13.35 -6.94
C THR A 67 -7.13 12.56 -6.64
N LEU A 68 -8.05 13.19 -5.90
CA LEU A 68 -9.31 12.65 -5.40
C LEU A 68 -10.52 13.36 -6.01
#